data_AF-A0A538CEM1-F1
#
_entry.id   AF-A0A538CEM1-F1
#
_cell.length_a   1.000
_cell.length_b   1.000
_cell.length_c   1.000
_cell.angle_alpha   90.00
_cell.angle_beta   90.00
_cell.angle_gamma   90.00
#
_symmetry.space_group_name_H-M   'P 1'
#
loop_
_entity.id
_entity.type
_entity.pdbx_description
1 polymer ?
#
loop_
_entity_poly.entity_id
_entity_poly.type
_entity_poly.pdbx_seq_one_letter_code
_entity_poly.pdbx_strand_id
1 'polypeptide(L)'
;MAVLDRLEELYAVGGGVGANRVGGSDGEDRAHELAAGWMQEAGLEVEVDDAGNLIGRTADAAVWTGSHLDSVPGGGKFDGALGVVAAIEAVERVGKGAAVVFRDEERGCVGSTAFVEGGDLPAGFLEVHIEQGPVLERAGVPLGLAQGIVGIVRGERIFEGKAGHAGTVPMEGRTDALVAAAEYILRVRDLAAGVDGAVGTVGQLYVEPGAANVIPGRVRVSVDLRAPDRERLDRLVAALEVEPDFRLEPVPMAERPVTALREELEGRGLPLVELPSGAGHDAAILAAAGVPTAMLFVRSLNGGVSHSPEEESSAEDVELAVDVLAAALKRLT
;
A
#
# COMPACT_ATOMS: atom_id res chain seq x y z
N MET A 1 -16.91 -12.61 -14.85
CA MET A 1 -17.91 -13.02 -13.83
C MET A 1 -17.27 -13.54 -12.55
N ALA A 2 -16.40 -14.56 -12.54
CA ALA A 2 -15.87 -15.13 -11.28
C ALA A 2 -15.13 -14.12 -10.36
N VAL A 3 -14.41 -13.14 -10.92
CA VAL A 3 -13.58 -12.22 -10.12
C VAL A 3 -14.41 -11.32 -9.19
N LEU A 4 -15.42 -10.64 -9.72
CA LEU A 4 -16.25 -9.74 -8.89
C LEU A 4 -17.09 -10.51 -7.88
N ASP A 5 -17.60 -11.69 -8.24
CA ASP A 5 -18.36 -12.54 -7.32
C ASP A 5 -17.48 -12.99 -6.13
N ARG A 6 -16.22 -13.38 -6.39
CA ARG A 6 -15.23 -13.71 -5.34
C ARG A 6 -14.90 -12.50 -4.47
N LEU A 7 -14.80 -11.30 -5.05
CA LEU A 7 -14.59 -10.06 -4.28
C LEU A 7 -15.78 -9.73 -3.37
N GLU A 8 -17.01 -9.91 -3.84
CA GLU A 8 -18.22 -9.76 -3.00
C GLU A 8 -18.25 -10.80 -1.87
N GLU A 9 -17.84 -12.04 -2.14
CA GLU A 9 -17.76 -13.08 -1.12
C GLU A 9 -16.72 -12.74 -0.05
N LEU A 10 -15.54 -12.25 -0.43
CA LEU A 10 -14.52 -11.76 0.50
C LEU A 10 -15.01 -10.55 1.30
N TYR A 11 -15.69 -9.60 0.64
CA TYR A 11 -16.21 -8.38 1.28
C TYR A 11 -17.26 -8.69 2.36
N ALA A 12 -18.01 -9.79 2.20
CA ALA A 12 -18.99 -10.24 3.20
C ALA A 12 -18.34 -10.87 4.46
N VAL A 13 -17.05 -11.22 4.43
CA VAL A 13 -16.34 -11.81 5.57
C VAL A 13 -15.98 -10.74 6.61
N GLY A 14 -16.11 -11.09 7.90
CA GLY A 14 -15.87 -10.19 9.04
C GLY A 14 -17.15 -9.50 9.56
N GLY A 15 -18.14 -9.28 8.69
CA GLY A 15 -19.41 -8.63 9.02
C GLY A 15 -19.25 -7.12 9.32
N GLY A 16 -20.36 -6.44 9.64
CA GLY A 16 -20.35 -5.00 9.89
C GLY A 16 -20.42 -4.16 8.61
N VAL A 17 -20.01 -2.90 8.70
CA VAL A 17 -19.91 -1.99 7.54
C VAL A 17 -18.47 -2.05 7.02
N GLY A 18 -18.30 -2.18 5.70
CA GLY A 18 -16.98 -2.37 5.09
C GLY A 18 -16.41 -3.78 5.29
N ALA A 19 -15.23 -4.01 4.72
CA ALA A 19 -14.42 -5.18 5.04
C ALA A 19 -13.88 -5.07 6.47
N ASN A 20 -13.87 -6.19 7.20
CA ASN A 20 -13.43 -6.24 8.59
C ASN A 20 -12.65 -7.54 8.85
N ARG A 21 -11.58 -7.75 8.08
CA ARG A 21 -10.72 -8.94 8.12
C ARG A 21 -9.32 -8.58 8.64
N VAL A 22 -9.22 -8.10 9.88
CA VAL A 22 -7.93 -7.70 10.47
C VAL A 22 -6.94 -8.88 10.46
N GLY A 23 -5.67 -8.62 10.19
CA GLY A 23 -4.64 -9.68 10.19
C GLY A 23 -4.60 -10.48 11.50
N GLY A 24 -4.38 -11.79 11.38
CA GLY A 24 -4.41 -12.77 12.47
C GLY A 24 -5.78 -13.00 13.11
N SER A 25 -6.86 -12.53 12.49
CA SER A 25 -8.23 -12.77 12.98
C SER A 25 -8.90 -13.94 12.26
N ASP A 26 -9.96 -14.49 12.87
CA ASP A 26 -10.84 -15.47 12.23
C ASP A 26 -11.39 -15.00 10.88
N GLY A 27 -11.51 -13.67 10.67
CA GLY A 27 -11.95 -13.08 9.41
C GLY A 27 -10.91 -13.23 8.29
N GLU A 28 -9.63 -13.04 8.61
CA GLU A 28 -8.53 -13.26 7.67
C GLU A 28 -8.39 -14.77 7.38
N ASP A 29 -8.49 -15.62 8.40
CA ASP A 29 -8.42 -17.09 8.23
C ASP A 29 -9.52 -17.60 7.30
N ARG A 30 -10.76 -17.15 7.48
CA ARG A 30 -11.87 -17.52 6.59
C ARG A 30 -11.67 -17.04 5.15
N ALA A 31 -11.06 -15.88 4.95
CA ALA A 31 -10.71 -15.41 3.61
C ALA A 31 -9.63 -16.28 2.95
N HIS A 32 -8.62 -16.71 3.72
CA HIS A 32 -7.63 -17.68 3.24
C HIS A 32 -8.27 -19.04 2.91
N GLU A 33 -9.22 -19.53 3.72
CA GLU A 33 -9.95 -20.76 3.42
C GLU A 33 -10.73 -20.68 2.09
N LEU A 34 -11.40 -19.55 1.82
CA LEU A 34 -12.08 -19.32 0.54
C LEU A 34 -11.09 -19.31 -0.62
N ALA A 35 -9.99 -18.55 -0.50
CA ALA A 35 -8.96 -18.49 -1.52
C ALA A 35 -8.31 -19.86 -1.79
N ALA A 36 -8.08 -20.65 -0.73
CA ALA A 36 -7.56 -22.01 -0.86
C ALA A 36 -8.51 -22.91 -1.66
N GLY A 37 -9.82 -22.81 -1.41
CA GLY A 37 -10.84 -23.50 -2.20
C GLY A 37 -10.80 -23.10 -3.67
N TRP A 38 -10.72 -21.80 -3.97
CA TRP A 38 -10.64 -21.31 -5.36
C TRP A 38 -9.35 -21.72 -6.07
N MET A 39 -8.21 -21.74 -5.36
CA MET A 39 -6.95 -22.26 -5.89
C MET A 39 -7.05 -23.75 -6.22
N GLN A 40 -7.70 -24.55 -5.37
CA GLN A 40 -7.95 -25.98 -5.63
C GLN A 40 -8.91 -26.19 -6.81
N GLU A 41 -9.97 -25.39 -6.92
CA GLU A 41 -10.89 -25.39 -8.07
C GLU A 41 -10.16 -25.07 -9.38
N ALA A 42 -9.20 -24.14 -9.34
CA ALA A 42 -8.31 -23.81 -10.45
C ALA A 42 -7.24 -24.88 -10.74
N GLY A 43 -7.21 -25.98 -9.97
CA GLY A 43 -6.27 -27.09 -10.15
C GLY A 43 -4.85 -26.83 -9.64
N LEU A 44 -4.67 -25.86 -8.75
CA LEU A 44 -3.38 -25.54 -8.13
C LEU A 44 -3.08 -26.47 -6.96
N GLU A 45 -1.81 -26.81 -6.78
CA GLU A 45 -1.32 -27.45 -5.56
C GLU A 45 -1.20 -26.40 -4.46
N VAL A 46 -1.98 -26.56 -3.40
CA VAL A 46 -2.11 -25.56 -2.32
C VAL A 46 -1.32 -25.98 -1.10
N GLU A 47 -0.51 -25.08 -0.58
CA GLU A 47 0.19 -25.19 0.69
C GLU A 47 0.05 -23.92 1.54
N VAL A 48 0.33 -24.05 2.83
CA VAL A 48 0.48 -22.92 3.75
C VAL A 48 1.89 -23.01 4.33
N ASP A 49 2.66 -21.92 4.24
CA ASP A 49 4.02 -21.88 4.77
C ASP A 49 4.05 -21.64 6.29
N ASP A 50 5.25 -21.63 6.88
CA ASP A 50 5.44 -21.44 8.33
C ASP A 50 5.00 -20.05 8.83
N ALA A 51 4.90 -19.07 7.92
CA ALA A 51 4.41 -17.72 8.21
C ALA A 51 2.89 -17.59 8.05
N GLY A 52 2.22 -18.66 7.61
CA GLY A 52 0.78 -18.70 7.38
C GLY A 52 0.36 -18.16 6.01
N ASN A 53 1.30 -17.86 5.11
CA ASN A 53 1.00 -17.46 3.74
C ASN A 53 0.41 -18.63 2.97
N LEU A 54 -0.62 -18.38 2.18
CA LEU A 54 -1.25 -19.39 1.34
C LEU A 54 -0.65 -19.33 -0.06
N ILE A 55 -0.20 -20.46 -0.58
CA ILE A 55 0.46 -20.52 -1.87
C ILE A 55 -0.16 -21.63 -2.71
N GLY A 56 -0.71 -21.28 -3.87
CA GLY A 56 -1.23 -22.20 -4.89
C GLY A 56 -0.31 -22.23 -6.09
N ARG A 57 0.26 -23.40 -6.42
CA ARG A 57 1.25 -23.53 -7.50
C ARG A 57 0.80 -24.46 -8.61
N THR A 58 1.23 -24.12 -9.83
CA THR A 58 1.31 -25.07 -10.94
C THR A 58 2.66 -25.80 -10.91
N ALA A 59 2.85 -26.81 -11.79
CA ALA A 59 4.13 -27.49 -11.93
C ALA A 59 5.27 -26.57 -12.44
N ASP A 60 4.94 -25.46 -13.09
CA ASP A 60 5.89 -24.45 -13.58
C ASP A 60 5.59 -23.10 -12.92
N ALA A 61 6.10 -22.92 -11.70
CA ALA A 61 5.78 -21.80 -10.82
C ALA A 61 6.95 -20.81 -10.64
N ALA A 62 7.70 -20.53 -11.70
CA ALA A 62 8.86 -19.63 -11.63
C ALA A 62 8.48 -18.18 -11.30
N VAL A 63 7.32 -17.71 -11.77
CA VAL A 63 6.81 -16.35 -11.55
C VAL A 63 5.56 -16.44 -10.68
N TRP A 64 5.54 -15.64 -9.63
CA TRP A 64 4.43 -15.59 -8.69
C TRP A 64 3.62 -14.33 -8.91
N THR A 65 2.34 -14.38 -8.56
CA THR A 65 1.45 -13.23 -8.52
C THR A 65 0.56 -13.33 -7.29
N GLY A 66 0.19 -12.21 -6.70
CA GLY A 66 -0.59 -12.24 -5.46
C GLY A 66 -0.62 -10.89 -4.77
N SER A 67 -1.20 -10.89 -3.58
CA SER A 67 -1.28 -9.75 -2.67
C SER A 67 -1.77 -10.27 -1.31
N HIS A 68 -2.58 -9.51 -0.57
CA HIS A 68 -3.09 -9.86 0.76
C HIS A 68 -4.62 -9.97 0.81
N LEU A 69 -5.15 -10.57 1.88
CA LEU A 69 -6.60 -10.69 2.12
C LEU A 69 -7.07 -10.07 3.43
N ASP A 70 -6.14 -9.68 4.32
CA ASP A 70 -6.51 -8.85 5.46
C ASP A 70 -6.98 -7.46 5.01
N SER A 71 -7.64 -6.75 5.92
CA SER A 71 -8.14 -5.40 5.68
C SER A 71 -8.14 -4.62 6.99
N VAL A 72 -7.99 -3.30 6.89
CA VAL A 72 -8.34 -2.40 7.99
C VAL A 72 -9.83 -2.51 8.38
N PRO A 73 -10.21 -2.22 9.64
CA PRO A 73 -11.61 -2.12 10.04
C PRO A 73 -12.37 -1.08 9.21
N GLY A 74 -13.49 -1.48 8.62
CA GLY A 74 -14.27 -0.64 7.72
C GLY A 74 -13.60 -0.40 6.36
N GLY A 75 -12.71 -1.31 5.94
CA GLY A 75 -12.00 -1.23 4.67
C GLY A 75 -12.89 -1.44 3.44
N GLY A 76 -12.25 -1.34 2.28
CA GLY A 76 -12.89 -1.51 0.98
C GLY A 76 -13.00 -2.96 0.52
N LYS A 77 -13.53 -3.15 -0.68
CA LYS A 77 -13.74 -4.46 -1.30
C LYS A 77 -12.52 -4.94 -2.11
N PHE A 78 -11.67 -4.02 -2.57
CA PHE A 78 -10.67 -4.27 -3.60
C PHE A 78 -9.24 -4.24 -3.06
N ASP A 79 -8.96 -3.44 -2.03
CA ASP A 79 -7.65 -3.37 -1.36
C ASP A 79 -7.13 -4.76 -0.96
N GLY A 80 -5.94 -5.13 -1.45
CA GLY A 80 -5.37 -6.48 -1.41
C GLY A 80 -6.14 -7.57 -2.18
N ALA A 81 -7.43 -7.70 -1.88
CA ALA A 81 -8.32 -8.75 -2.37
C ALA A 81 -8.38 -8.85 -3.90
N LEU A 82 -8.34 -7.71 -4.60
CA LEU A 82 -8.28 -7.68 -6.07
C LEU A 82 -7.03 -8.39 -6.59
N GLY A 83 -5.87 -8.14 -5.98
CA GLY A 83 -4.60 -8.76 -6.38
C GLY A 83 -4.62 -10.27 -6.24
N VAL A 84 -5.20 -10.78 -5.14
CA VAL A 84 -5.33 -12.23 -4.89
C VAL A 84 -6.29 -12.89 -5.87
N VAL A 85 -7.49 -12.34 -6.05
CA VAL A 85 -8.48 -12.94 -6.95
C VAL A 85 -8.02 -12.86 -8.40
N ALA A 86 -7.38 -11.75 -8.81
CA ALA A 86 -6.79 -11.62 -10.13
C ALA A 86 -5.63 -12.60 -10.36
N ALA A 87 -4.80 -12.85 -9.34
CA ALA A 87 -3.71 -13.81 -9.40
C ALA A 87 -4.22 -15.23 -9.65
N ILE A 88 -5.22 -15.70 -8.89
CA ILE A 88 -5.82 -17.04 -9.06
C ILE A 88 -6.35 -17.20 -10.50
N GLU A 89 -7.14 -16.23 -10.97
CA GLU A 89 -7.72 -16.24 -12.32
C GLU A 89 -6.63 -16.19 -13.42
N ALA A 90 -5.58 -15.38 -13.25
CA ALA A 90 -4.49 -15.29 -14.20
C ALA A 90 -3.69 -16.60 -14.30
N VAL A 91 -3.35 -17.20 -13.15
CA VAL A 91 -2.60 -18.47 -13.11
C VAL A 91 -3.45 -19.59 -13.70
N GLU A 92 -4.75 -19.65 -13.40
CA GLU A 92 -5.68 -20.62 -13.98
C GLU A 92 -5.72 -20.52 -15.52
N ARG A 93 -5.87 -19.29 -16.06
CA ARG A 93 -5.92 -19.05 -17.51
C ARG A 93 -4.62 -19.40 -18.23
N VAL A 94 -3.49 -19.14 -17.59
CA VAL A 94 -2.16 -19.36 -18.18
C VAL A 94 -1.73 -20.82 -18.04
N GLY A 95 -2.16 -21.50 -16.97
CA GLY A 95 -1.70 -22.84 -16.61
C GLY A 95 -0.24 -22.89 -16.14
N LYS A 96 0.33 -21.73 -15.78
CA LYS A 96 1.68 -21.56 -15.24
C LYS A 96 1.70 -20.46 -14.19
N GLY A 97 2.67 -20.54 -13.28
CA GLY A 97 2.88 -19.59 -12.19
C GLY A 97 2.41 -20.12 -10.84
N ALA A 98 2.46 -19.23 -9.86
CA ALA A 98 1.84 -19.41 -8.55
C ALA A 98 0.99 -18.19 -8.16
N ALA A 99 -0.11 -18.45 -7.47
CA ALA A 99 -0.89 -17.45 -6.78
C ALA A 99 -0.52 -17.48 -5.28
N VAL A 100 -0.22 -16.34 -4.69
CA VAL A 100 0.12 -16.21 -3.26
C VAL A 100 -0.81 -15.25 -2.54
N VAL A 101 -1.15 -15.58 -1.30
CA VAL A 101 -1.80 -14.70 -0.34
C VAL A 101 -0.85 -14.50 0.84
N PHE A 102 -0.35 -13.28 1.01
CA PHE A 102 0.46 -12.93 2.16
C PHE A 102 -0.40 -12.59 3.37
N ARG A 103 0.13 -12.89 4.56
CA ARG A 103 -0.52 -12.60 5.84
C ARG A 103 -0.24 -11.19 6.34
N ASP A 104 -1.28 -10.56 6.88
CA ASP A 104 -1.22 -9.34 7.70
C ASP A 104 -0.36 -8.23 7.07
N GLU A 105 -0.74 -7.83 5.85
CA GLU A 105 -0.08 -6.75 5.11
C GLU A 105 -0.33 -5.40 5.78
N GLU A 106 -1.57 -5.15 6.22
CA GLU A 106 -2.06 -3.84 6.67
C GLU A 106 -1.34 -3.35 7.95
N ARG A 107 -0.72 -4.28 8.69
CA ARG A 107 0.04 -3.98 9.91
C ARG A 107 1.56 -4.06 9.72
N GLY A 108 2.02 -4.34 8.49
CA GLY A 108 3.43 -4.25 8.12
C GLY A 108 3.98 -5.44 7.35
N CYS A 109 3.21 -5.98 6.39
CA CYS A 109 3.68 -7.03 5.48
C CYS A 109 4.29 -8.23 6.22
N VAL A 110 3.64 -8.70 7.29
CA VAL A 110 4.24 -9.71 8.21
C VAL A 110 4.57 -11.00 7.47
N GLY A 111 3.64 -11.48 6.65
CA GLY A 111 3.75 -12.71 5.89
C GLY A 111 4.87 -12.68 4.87
N SER A 112 4.93 -11.64 4.02
CA SER A 112 6.00 -11.50 3.02
C SER A 112 7.36 -11.23 3.66
N THR A 113 7.42 -10.50 4.78
CA THR A 113 8.67 -10.27 5.53
C THR A 113 9.24 -11.58 6.04
N ALA A 114 8.42 -12.42 6.67
CA ALA A 114 8.85 -13.74 7.13
C ALA A 114 9.23 -14.67 5.96
N PHE A 115 8.48 -14.60 4.85
CA PHE A 115 8.75 -15.41 3.66
C PHE A 115 10.13 -15.14 3.07
N VAL A 116 10.52 -13.86 2.89
CA VAL A 116 11.81 -13.53 2.26
C VAL A 116 13.04 -13.85 3.12
N GLU A 117 12.86 -14.07 4.44
CA GLU A 117 13.94 -14.48 5.34
C GLU A 117 14.28 -15.98 5.26
N GLY A 118 13.33 -16.82 4.86
CA GLY A 118 13.47 -18.29 4.95
C GLY A 118 12.98 -19.10 3.74
N GLY A 119 12.28 -18.48 2.79
CA GLY A 119 11.66 -19.17 1.66
C GLY A 119 12.52 -19.24 0.39
N ASP A 120 12.16 -20.17 -0.50
CA ASP A 120 12.68 -20.20 -1.87
C ASP A 120 12.04 -19.07 -2.68
N LEU A 121 12.82 -18.02 -2.94
CA LEU A 121 12.33 -16.84 -3.64
C LEU A 121 11.94 -17.15 -5.09
N PRO A 122 10.82 -16.58 -5.60
CA PRO A 122 10.44 -16.74 -6.99
C PRO A 122 11.41 -16.01 -7.93
N ALA A 123 11.44 -16.41 -9.20
CA ALA A 123 12.25 -15.75 -10.23
C ALA A 123 11.66 -14.39 -10.69
N GLY A 124 10.42 -14.10 -10.30
CA GLY A 124 9.78 -12.80 -10.47
C GLY A 124 8.43 -12.75 -9.77
N PHE A 125 7.95 -11.54 -9.49
CA PHE A 125 6.68 -11.29 -8.83
C PHE A 125 5.87 -10.20 -9.55
N LEU A 126 4.57 -10.41 -9.72
CA LEU A 126 3.63 -9.42 -10.23
C LEU A 126 2.53 -9.19 -9.19
N GLU A 127 2.24 -7.94 -8.87
CA GLU A 127 1.15 -7.59 -7.98
C GLU A 127 0.16 -6.66 -8.69
N VAL A 128 -1.10 -7.08 -8.77
CA VAL A 128 -2.20 -6.20 -9.17
C VAL A 128 -2.76 -5.57 -7.92
N HIS A 129 -2.94 -4.26 -7.94
CA HIS A 129 -3.50 -3.54 -6.82
C HIS A 129 -4.36 -2.39 -7.31
N ILE A 130 -5.33 -1.93 -6.52
CA ILE A 130 -5.95 -0.64 -6.80
C ILE A 130 -4.97 0.50 -6.53
N GLU A 131 -5.11 1.64 -7.21
CA GLU A 131 -4.21 2.78 -7.05
C GLU A 131 -4.23 3.37 -5.62
N GLN A 132 -5.38 3.32 -4.94
CA GLN A 132 -5.64 4.00 -3.66
C GLN A 132 -5.45 5.53 -3.73
N GLY A 133 -5.58 6.06 -4.96
CA GLY A 133 -5.37 7.46 -5.29
C GLY A 133 -6.17 7.88 -6.52
N PRO A 134 -6.26 9.19 -6.81
CA PRO A 134 -7.12 9.71 -7.87
C PRO A 134 -6.39 9.94 -9.20
N VAL A 135 -5.13 9.53 -9.36
CA VAL A 135 -4.31 9.90 -10.54
C VAL A 135 -4.88 9.28 -11.81
N LEU A 136 -5.15 7.97 -11.81
CA LEU A 136 -5.73 7.24 -12.93
C LEU A 136 -7.16 7.70 -13.21
N GLU A 137 -7.96 7.97 -12.18
CA GLU A 137 -9.31 8.50 -12.33
C GLU A 137 -9.31 9.88 -12.99
N ARG A 138 -8.47 10.80 -12.51
CA ARG A 138 -8.33 12.14 -13.10
C ARG A 138 -7.76 12.11 -14.52
N ALA A 139 -6.89 11.16 -14.81
CA ALA A 139 -6.34 10.96 -16.15
C ALA A 139 -7.34 10.26 -17.10
N GLY A 140 -8.41 9.65 -16.57
CA GLY A 140 -9.35 8.85 -17.35
C GLY A 140 -8.72 7.56 -17.89
N VAL A 141 -7.72 7.01 -17.20
CA VAL A 141 -6.95 5.83 -17.61
C VAL A 141 -7.33 4.64 -16.71
N PRO A 142 -7.59 3.44 -17.25
CA PRO A 142 -8.06 2.32 -16.44
C PRO A 142 -6.95 1.65 -15.62
N LEU A 143 -5.71 1.65 -16.14
CA LEU A 143 -4.57 0.95 -15.55
C LEU A 143 -3.32 1.85 -15.53
N GLY A 144 -2.45 1.64 -14.53
CA GLY A 144 -1.16 2.32 -14.40
C GLY A 144 -0.02 1.36 -14.06
N LEU A 145 1.22 1.76 -14.31
CA LEU A 145 2.40 1.01 -13.88
C LEU A 145 3.03 1.67 -12.65
N ALA A 146 3.28 0.89 -11.61
CA ALA A 146 4.06 1.38 -10.49
C ALA A 146 5.53 1.53 -10.89
N GLN A 147 6.11 2.70 -10.71
CA GLN A 147 7.56 2.91 -10.91
C GLN A 147 8.38 2.33 -9.76
N GLY A 148 7.77 2.23 -8.59
CA GLY A 148 8.39 1.83 -7.34
C GLY A 148 7.46 2.17 -6.18
N ILE A 149 7.81 1.70 -5.00
CA ILE A 149 7.14 2.04 -3.76
C ILE A 149 7.97 3.14 -3.08
N VAL A 150 7.31 4.22 -2.68
CA VAL A 150 7.98 5.37 -2.06
C VAL A 150 8.68 4.97 -0.76
N GLY A 151 9.78 5.66 -0.45
CA GLY A 151 10.38 5.58 0.87
C GLY A 151 9.51 6.33 1.88
N ILE A 152 9.45 5.82 3.10
CA ILE A 152 8.62 6.37 4.18
C ILE A 152 9.52 6.63 5.38
N VAL A 153 9.41 7.82 5.97
CA VAL A 153 9.96 8.10 7.30
C VAL A 153 8.83 8.60 8.18
N ARG A 154 8.66 7.94 9.32
CA ARG A 154 7.81 8.43 10.40
C ARG A 154 8.65 8.77 11.61
N GLY A 155 8.18 9.74 12.39
CA GLY A 155 8.84 10.17 13.60
C GLY A 155 8.09 11.31 14.27
N GLU A 156 8.75 11.93 15.24
CA GLU A 156 8.13 12.96 16.07
C GLU A 156 8.99 14.22 16.16
N ARG A 157 8.32 15.34 16.43
CA ARG A 157 8.95 16.57 16.89
C ARG A 157 8.32 17.09 18.16
N ILE A 158 9.17 17.53 19.09
CA ILE A 158 8.76 18.07 20.39
C ILE A 158 9.20 19.53 20.46
N PHE A 159 8.23 20.39 20.77
CA PHE A 159 8.43 21.81 21.02
C PHE A 159 8.28 22.06 22.51
N GLU A 160 9.31 22.64 23.11
CA GLU A 160 9.32 23.03 24.51
C GLU A 160 9.16 24.55 24.60
N GLY A 161 8.30 24.98 25.52
CA GLY A 161 7.97 26.37 25.79
C GLY A 161 7.83 26.61 27.28
N LYS A 162 7.00 27.58 27.65
CA LYS A 162 6.77 27.91 29.06
C LYS A 162 5.29 28.11 29.32
N ALA A 163 4.74 27.21 30.13
CA ALA A 163 3.36 27.31 30.58
C ALA A 163 3.13 28.62 31.36
N GLY A 164 1.99 29.25 31.11
CA GLY A 164 1.64 30.53 31.73
C GLY A 164 0.16 30.84 31.60
N HIS A 165 -0.34 31.77 32.40
CA HIS A 165 -1.75 32.14 32.39
C HIS A 165 -2.08 32.96 31.13
N ALA A 166 -3.04 32.48 30.32
CA ALA A 166 -3.35 33.06 29.01
C ALA A 166 -3.81 34.52 29.05
N GLY A 167 -4.39 34.97 30.18
CA GLY A 167 -4.86 36.35 30.35
C GLY A 167 -3.86 37.33 30.96
N THR A 168 -2.81 36.87 31.66
CA THR A 168 -1.96 37.76 32.47
C THR A 168 -0.51 37.81 32.01
N VAL A 169 -0.05 36.81 31.26
CA VAL A 169 1.27 36.84 30.62
C VAL A 169 1.19 37.71 29.36
N PRO A 170 1.91 38.85 29.28
CA PRO A 170 1.94 39.71 28.09
C PRO A 170 2.46 38.96 26.86
N MET A 171 2.02 39.35 25.66
CA MET A 171 2.36 38.65 24.41
C MET A 171 3.87 38.58 24.14
N GLU A 172 4.60 39.66 24.38
CA GLU A 172 6.06 39.75 24.17
C GLU A 172 6.87 38.82 25.08
N GLY A 173 6.29 38.37 26.19
CA GLY A 173 6.95 37.49 27.16
C GLY A 173 6.63 36.00 27.00
N ARG A 174 5.91 35.61 25.94
CA ARG A 174 5.48 34.22 25.76
C ARG A 174 6.54 33.40 25.04
N THR A 175 6.71 32.16 25.51
CA THR A 175 7.38 31.09 24.77
C THR A 175 6.33 30.01 24.57
N ASP A 176 5.49 30.18 23.56
CA ASP A 176 4.31 29.34 23.32
C ASP A 176 4.66 28.16 22.41
N ALA A 177 4.66 26.94 22.97
CA ALA A 177 5.05 25.75 22.23
C ALA A 177 4.08 25.41 21.09
N LEU A 178 2.80 25.78 21.20
CA LEU A 178 1.81 25.49 20.16
C LEU A 178 1.94 26.43 18.96
N VAL A 179 2.33 27.68 19.20
CA VAL A 179 2.65 28.61 18.10
C VAL A 179 3.84 28.09 17.29
N ALA A 180 4.92 27.66 17.96
CA ALA A 180 6.08 27.08 17.29
C ALA A 180 5.72 25.79 16.52
N ALA A 181 4.89 24.92 17.11
CA ALA A 181 4.40 23.72 16.44
C ALA A 181 3.52 24.05 15.22
N ALA A 182 2.68 25.09 15.28
CA ALA A 182 1.84 25.51 14.16
C ALA A 182 2.69 26.02 12.97
N GLU A 183 3.75 26.79 13.24
CA GLU A 183 4.71 27.19 12.21
C GLU A 183 5.40 25.99 11.57
N TYR A 184 5.78 25.00 12.39
CA TYR A 184 6.37 23.76 11.90
C TYR A 184 5.40 22.94 11.03
N ILE A 185 4.13 22.82 11.41
CA ILE A 185 3.10 22.12 10.62
C ILE A 185 2.98 22.72 9.21
N LEU A 186 2.97 24.06 9.10
CA LEU A 186 2.94 24.73 7.80
C LEU A 186 4.23 24.46 7.01
N ARG A 187 5.39 24.46 7.68
CA ARG A 187 6.68 24.14 7.07
C ARG A 187 6.74 22.71 6.52
N VAL A 188 6.18 21.72 7.23
CA VAL A 188 6.08 20.32 6.74
C VAL A 188 5.34 20.29 5.40
N ARG A 189 4.15 20.90 5.34
CA ARG A 189 3.36 20.98 4.10
C ARG A 189 4.16 21.66 2.97
N ASP A 190 4.72 22.83 3.25
CA ASP A 190 5.36 23.65 2.21
C ASP A 190 6.65 23.02 1.67
N LEU A 191 7.45 22.40 2.54
CA LEU A 191 8.66 21.69 2.11
C LEU A 191 8.33 20.44 1.30
N ALA A 192 7.36 19.64 1.73
CA ALA A 192 6.95 18.44 1.00
C ALA A 192 6.35 18.81 -0.37
N ALA A 193 5.45 19.79 -0.43
CA ALA A 193 4.86 20.27 -1.68
C ALA A 193 5.91 20.87 -2.65
N GLY A 194 7.05 21.33 -2.13
CA GLY A 194 8.18 21.81 -2.92
C GLY A 194 9.09 20.73 -3.49
N VAL A 195 8.86 19.45 -3.14
CA VAL A 195 9.65 18.30 -3.62
C VAL A 195 8.78 17.43 -4.50
N ASP A 196 9.19 17.27 -5.75
CA ASP A 196 8.46 16.48 -6.74
C ASP A 196 8.25 15.03 -6.30
N GLY A 197 7.01 14.55 -6.40
CA GLY A 197 6.57 13.22 -5.96
C GLY A 197 6.56 13.00 -4.44
N ALA A 198 6.87 14.00 -3.62
CA ALA A 198 6.88 13.84 -2.17
C ALA A 198 5.58 14.31 -1.51
N VAL A 199 5.29 13.72 -0.35
CA VAL A 199 4.19 14.15 0.54
C VAL A 199 4.69 14.20 1.97
N GLY A 200 4.06 15.06 2.77
CA GLY A 200 4.42 15.27 4.17
C GLY A 200 3.19 15.63 4.99
N THR A 201 2.98 14.91 6.07
CA THR A 201 1.76 15.01 6.88
C THR A 201 2.10 15.09 8.36
N VAL A 202 1.47 16.04 9.07
CA VAL A 202 1.35 16.01 10.52
C VAL A 202 -0.04 15.50 10.86
N GLY A 203 -0.12 14.24 11.30
CA GLY A 203 -1.41 13.57 11.54
C GLY A 203 -1.88 13.65 13.00
N GLN A 204 -0.95 13.88 13.94
CA GLN A 204 -1.24 13.88 15.38
C GLN A 204 -0.59 15.09 16.06
N LEU A 205 -1.32 15.65 17.02
CA LEU A 205 -0.91 16.83 17.79
C LEU A 205 -1.29 16.63 19.26
N TYR A 206 -0.31 16.62 20.15
CA TYR A 206 -0.49 16.49 21.59
C TYR A 206 -0.04 17.78 22.27
N VAL A 207 -0.98 18.48 22.93
CA VAL A 207 -0.74 19.80 23.54
C VAL A 207 -0.81 19.70 25.06
N GLU A 208 0.24 20.12 25.75
CA GLU A 208 0.32 20.07 27.22
C GLU A 208 0.46 21.48 27.81
N PRO A 209 -0.34 21.85 28.84
CA PRO A 209 -1.33 21.01 29.54
C PRO A 209 -2.69 20.88 28.84
N GLY A 210 -2.88 21.52 27.67
CA GLY A 210 -4.13 21.40 26.88
C GLY A 210 -5.34 22.16 27.46
N ALA A 211 -5.13 23.08 28.39
CA ALA A 211 -6.18 23.91 28.97
C ALA A 211 -6.35 25.23 28.19
N ALA A 212 -7.60 25.60 27.86
CA ALA A 212 -7.91 26.76 27.02
C ALA A 212 -7.40 28.11 27.56
N ASN A 213 -7.17 28.21 28.88
CA ASN A 213 -6.69 29.41 29.56
C ASN A 213 -5.20 29.33 29.96
N VAL A 214 -4.45 28.38 29.40
CA VAL A 214 -3.03 28.19 29.68
C VAL A 214 -2.24 28.22 28.38
N ILE A 215 -1.17 29.01 28.33
CA ILE A 215 -0.17 29.00 27.26
C ILE A 215 0.46 27.61 27.23
N PRO A 216 0.44 26.89 26.09
CA PRO A 216 1.05 25.57 25.99
C PRO A 216 2.55 25.60 26.30
N GLY A 217 2.95 24.76 27.25
CA GLY A 217 4.34 24.62 27.67
C GLY A 217 5.10 23.56 26.90
N ARG A 218 4.39 22.60 26.29
CA ARG A 218 4.99 21.52 25.51
C ARG A 218 4.00 21.04 24.46
N VAL A 219 4.50 20.76 23.25
CA VAL A 219 3.72 20.20 22.16
C VAL A 219 4.52 19.12 21.45
N ARG A 220 3.89 17.96 21.22
CA ARG A 220 4.45 16.87 20.42
C ARG A 220 3.62 16.69 19.15
N VAL A 221 4.28 16.61 18.01
CA VAL A 221 3.66 16.39 16.69
C VAL A 221 4.22 15.12 16.06
N SER A 222 3.38 14.37 15.36
CA SER A 222 3.84 13.31 14.46
C SER A 222 4.24 13.87 13.10
N VAL A 223 5.13 13.18 12.39
CA VAL A 223 5.52 13.52 11.02
C VAL A 223 5.57 12.22 10.21
N ASP A 224 4.85 12.16 9.10
CA ASP A 224 4.93 11.12 8.07
C ASP A 224 5.42 11.78 6.78
N LEU A 225 6.61 11.40 6.31
CA LEU A 225 7.24 11.88 5.09
C LEU A 225 7.35 10.73 4.11
N ARG A 226 6.96 10.97 2.85
CA ARG A 226 7.15 10.01 1.77
C ARG A 226 7.79 10.65 0.56
N ALA A 227 8.68 9.94 -0.11
CA ALA A 227 9.31 10.42 -1.33
C ALA A 227 9.74 9.26 -2.24
N PRO A 228 9.80 9.46 -3.57
CA PRO A 228 10.05 8.39 -4.54
C PRO A 228 11.50 7.87 -4.51
N ASP A 229 12.43 8.64 -3.94
CA ASP A 229 13.81 8.22 -3.79
C ASP A 229 14.42 8.70 -2.46
N ARG A 230 15.54 8.07 -2.13
CA ARG A 230 16.26 8.28 -0.88
C ARG A 230 16.81 9.70 -0.76
N GLU A 231 17.27 10.30 -1.86
CA GLU A 231 17.86 11.64 -1.82
C GLU A 231 16.82 12.68 -1.42
N ARG A 232 15.63 12.62 -2.04
CA ARG A 232 14.50 13.49 -1.73
C ARG A 232 14.00 13.25 -0.31
N LEU A 233 13.88 12.00 0.13
CA LEU A 233 13.45 11.65 1.48
C LEU A 233 14.44 12.19 2.53
N ASP A 234 15.73 11.91 2.38
CA ASP A 234 16.77 12.32 3.32
C ASP A 234 16.88 13.86 3.38
N ARG A 235 16.66 14.55 2.26
CA ARG A 235 16.58 16.01 2.21
C ARG A 235 15.42 16.55 3.05
N LEU A 236 14.23 15.95 2.96
CA LEU A 236 13.07 16.36 3.77
C LEU A 236 13.30 16.07 5.25
N VAL A 237 13.80 14.88 5.60
CA VAL A 237 14.11 14.49 6.97
C VAL A 237 15.12 15.44 7.59
N ALA A 238 16.20 15.78 6.87
CA ALA A 238 17.18 16.74 7.36
C ALA A 238 16.63 18.16 7.47
N ALA A 239 15.86 18.63 6.47
CA ALA A 239 15.34 20.00 6.44
C ALA A 239 14.23 20.24 7.48
N LEU A 240 13.45 19.22 7.81
CA LEU A 240 12.48 19.25 8.90
C LEU A 240 13.08 18.84 10.23
N GLU A 241 14.36 18.48 10.22
CA GLU A 241 15.08 17.89 11.33
C GLU A 241 14.18 16.83 11.93
N VAL A 242 13.80 15.70 11.31
CA VAL A 242 12.91 14.68 11.93
C VAL A 242 13.74 13.64 12.68
N GLU A 243 13.28 13.19 13.85
CA GLU A 243 13.86 12.04 14.55
C GLU A 243 13.07 10.80 14.16
N PRO A 244 13.60 9.94 13.28
CA PRO A 244 12.85 8.80 12.76
C PRO A 244 12.75 7.69 13.81
N ASP A 245 11.54 7.18 14.03
CA ASP A 245 11.28 5.94 14.77
C ASP A 245 10.94 4.77 13.83
N PHE A 246 10.57 5.08 12.59
CA PHE A 246 10.30 4.12 11.53
C PHE A 246 10.86 4.64 10.19
N ARG A 247 11.45 3.73 9.42
CA ARG A 247 11.96 4.02 8.10
C ARG A 247 11.80 2.83 7.16
N LEU A 248 11.24 3.09 5.99
CA LEU A 248 11.23 2.20 4.83
C LEU A 248 12.02 2.88 3.70
N GLU A 249 12.96 2.15 3.10
CA GLU A 249 13.67 2.65 1.92
C GLU A 249 12.78 2.56 0.67
N PRO A 250 12.89 3.51 -0.27
CA PRO A 250 12.20 3.41 -1.56
C PRO A 250 12.71 2.20 -2.35
N VAL A 251 11.80 1.48 -2.99
CA VAL A 251 12.13 0.28 -3.76
C VAL A 251 11.60 0.41 -5.20
N PRO A 252 12.49 0.45 -6.21
CA PRO A 252 12.06 0.54 -7.61
C PRO A 252 11.51 -0.79 -8.11
N MET A 253 10.58 -0.74 -9.08
CA MET A 253 10.14 -1.93 -9.80
C MET A 253 11.18 -2.36 -10.85
N ALA A 254 11.30 -3.66 -11.09
CA ALA A 254 12.32 -4.24 -11.96
C ALA A 254 11.96 -4.10 -13.45
N GLU A 255 12.97 -3.79 -14.28
CA GLU A 255 12.80 -3.48 -15.70
C GLU A 255 12.10 -4.59 -16.49
N ARG A 256 12.48 -5.86 -16.29
CA ARG A 256 11.94 -7.00 -17.05
C ARG A 256 10.42 -7.18 -16.85
N PRO A 257 9.88 -7.35 -15.63
CA PRO A 257 8.44 -7.48 -15.42
C PRO A 257 7.67 -6.19 -15.74
N VAL A 258 8.24 -5.00 -15.48
CA VAL A 258 7.62 -3.72 -15.89
C VAL A 258 7.47 -3.64 -17.40
N THR A 259 8.50 -4.05 -18.16
CA THR A 259 8.45 -4.05 -19.62
C THR A 259 7.38 -5.01 -20.13
N ALA A 260 7.23 -6.20 -19.53
CA ALA A 260 6.18 -7.13 -19.89
C ALA A 260 4.78 -6.52 -19.73
N LEU A 261 4.52 -5.82 -18.61
CA LEU A 261 3.24 -5.12 -18.41
C LEU A 261 3.07 -3.94 -19.39
N ARG A 262 4.13 -3.13 -19.59
CA ARG A 262 4.11 -1.99 -20.51
C ARG A 262 3.75 -2.41 -21.93
N GLU A 263 4.38 -3.46 -22.45
CA GLU A 263 4.13 -3.97 -23.79
C GLU A 263 2.68 -4.47 -23.95
N GLU A 264 2.07 -5.03 -22.91
CA GLU A 264 0.66 -5.42 -22.92
C GLU A 264 -0.30 -4.21 -22.92
N LEU A 265 0.02 -3.16 -22.18
CA LEU A 265 -0.76 -1.92 -22.19
C LEU A 265 -0.68 -1.22 -23.55
N GLU A 266 0.53 -1.04 -24.07
CA GLU A 266 0.78 -0.41 -25.38
C GLU A 266 0.17 -1.22 -26.53
N GLY A 267 0.31 -2.55 -26.49
CA GLY A 267 -0.26 -3.45 -27.50
C GLY A 267 -1.79 -3.40 -27.57
N ARG A 268 -2.46 -3.00 -26.49
CA ARG A 268 -3.91 -2.78 -26.40
C ARG A 268 -4.32 -1.34 -26.74
N GLY A 269 -3.35 -0.47 -27.04
CA GLY A 269 -3.59 0.94 -27.34
C GLY A 269 -4.02 1.75 -26.12
N LEU A 270 -3.67 1.30 -24.91
CA LEU A 270 -4.00 2.00 -23.67
C LEU A 270 -2.99 3.13 -23.39
N PRO A 271 -3.42 4.26 -22.80
CA PRO A 271 -2.51 5.29 -22.34
C PRO A 271 -1.57 4.76 -21.26
N LEU A 272 -0.29 5.14 -21.33
CA LEU A 272 0.68 4.78 -20.30
C LEU A 272 0.73 5.87 -19.22
N VAL A 273 0.32 5.50 -18.00
CA VAL A 273 0.52 6.33 -16.80
C VAL A 273 1.43 5.58 -15.86
N GLU A 274 2.56 6.20 -15.51
CA GLU A 274 3.54 5.65 -14.59
C GLU A 274 3.58 6.52 -13.33
N LEU A 275 3.41 5.90 -12.17
CA LEU A 275 3.30 6.61 -10.89
C LEU A 275 3.96 5.80 -9.76
N PRO A 276 4.52 6.45 -8.72
CA PRO A 276 4.98 5.72 -7.54
C PRO A 276 3.79 5.22 -6.71
N SER A 277 3.93 4.08 -6.05
CA SER A 277 2.99 3.71 -4.98
C SER A 277 3.27 4.55 -3.75
N GLY A 278 2.24 5.23 -3.25
CA GLY A 278 2.30 5.91 -1.96
C GLY A 278 2.14 4.96 -0.77
N ALA A 279 1.58 3.77 -0.97
CA ALA A 279 1.27 2.78 0.07
C ALA A 279 2.38 1.71 0.20
N GLY A 280 2.38 1.00 1.33
CA GLY A 280 3.14 -0.24 1.48
C GLY A 280 2.46 -1.35 0.70
N HIS A 281 3.25 -2.32 0.23
CA HIS A 281 2.75 -3.55 -0.39
C HIS A 281 3.77 -4.66 -0.20
N ASP A 282 3.33 -5.92 -0.27
CA ASP A 282 4.22 -7.08 -0.27
C ASP A 282 5.24 -7.02 -1.42
N ALA A 283 4.88 -6.44 -2.57
CA ALA A 283 5.83 -6.17 -3.66
C ALA A 283 7.10 -5.44 -3.22
N ALA A 284 7.03 -4.50 -2.26
CA ALA A 284 8.23 -3.81 -1.75
C ALA A 284 9.16 -4.78 -1.03
N ILE A 285 8.60 -5.68 -0.22
CA ILE A 285 9.36 -6.66 0.54
C ILE A 285 10.08 -7.63 -0.41
N LEU A 286 9.37 -8.16 -1.40
CA LEU A 286 9.95 -9.06 -2.39
C LEU A 286 11.01 -8.36 -3.24
N ALA A 287 10.74 -7.13 -3.69
CA ALA A 287 11.69 -6.35 -4.48
C ALA A 287 12.95 -6.00 -3.68
N ALA A 288 12.82 -5.65 -2.41
CA ALA A 288 13.95 -5.38 -1.52
C ALA A 288 14.81 -6.64 -1.26
N ALA A 289 14.18 -7.83 -1.25
CA ALA A 289 14.87 -9.11 -1.18
C ALA A 289 15.55 -9.54 -2.50
N GLY A 290 15.42 -8.76 -3.57
CA GLY A 290 16.06 -8.99 -4.86
C GLY A 290 15.22 -9.78 -5.86
N VAL A 291 13.94 -10.02 -5.58
CA VAL A 291 13.00 -10.60 -6.56
C VAL A 291 12.68 -9.56 -7.63
N PRO A 292 12.79 -9.89 -8.93
CA PRO A 292 12.31 -9.00 -9.99
C PRO A 292 10.80 -8.80 -9.92
N THR A 293 10.38 -7.64 -9.40
CA THR A 293 8.98 -7.34 -9.11
C THR A 293 8.42 -6.21 -9.98
N ALA A 294 7.15 -6.27 -10.35
CA ALA A 294 6.40 -5.14 -10.89
C ALA A 294 4.98 -5.10 -10.34
N MET A 295 4.37 -3.90 -10.32
CA MET A 295 2.96 -3.76 -9.98
C MET A 295 2.16 -3.11 -11.11
N LEU A 296 0.92 -3.56 -11.25
CA LEU A 296 -0.09 -3.01 -12.14
C LEU A 296 -1.21 -2.40 -11.28
N PHE A 297 -1.38 -1.09 -11.39
CA PHE A 297 -2.46 -0.38 -10.72
C PHE A 297 -3.75 -0.42 -11.51
N VAL A 298 -4.86 -0.59 -10.80
CA VAL A 298 -6.23 -0.45 -11.28
C VAL A 298 -6.81 0.84 -10.76
N ARG A 299 -7.49 1.60 -11.62
CA ARG A 299 -8.09 2.88 -11.27
C ARG A 299 -9.06 2.76 -10.10
N SER A 300 -8.78 3.49 -9.02
CA SER A 300 -9.71 3.72 -7.92
C SER A 300 -10.69 4.84 -8.28
N LEU A 301 -11.99 4.54 -8.29
CA LEU A 301 -13.07 5.51 -8.51
C LEU A 301 -13.35 6.30 -7.22
N ASN A 302 -14.38 7.15 -7.25
CA ASN A 302 -14.85 7.95 -6.12
C ASN A 302 -13.78 8.90 -5.55
N GLY A 303 -12.92 9.47 -6.41
CA GLY A 303 -11.85 10.34 -5.97
C GLY A 303 -10.64 9.60 -5.41
N GLY A 304 -10.49 8.31 -5.73
CA GLY A 304 -9.36 7.50 -5.26
C GLY A 304 -9.48 7.06 -3.81
N VAL A 305 -10.70 6.95 -3.28
CA VAL A 305 -10.93 6.55 -1.89
C VAL A 305 -10.50 5.09 -1.68
N SER A 306 -9.78 4.85 -0.58
CA SER A 306 -9.42 3.53 -0.07
C SER A 306 -9.45 3.55 1.47
N HIS A 307 -9.27 2.40 2.12
CA HIS A 307 -9.48 2.21 3.57
C HIS A 307 -10.88 2.66 4.01
N SER A 308 -11.87 2.46 3.14
CA SER A 308 -13.24 2.93 3.33
C SER A 308 -14.22 2.01 2.60
N PRO A 309 -15.47 1.85 3.08
CA PRO A 309 -16.51 1.10 2.38
C PRO A 309 -16.92 1.73 1.04
N GLU A 310 -16.51 2.97 0.77
CA GLU A 310 -16.77 3.70 -0.48
C GLU A 310 -15.74 3.41 -1.58
N GLU A 311 -14.74 2.56 -1.31
CA GLU A 311 -13.77 2.11 -2.31
C GLU A 311 -14.47 1.42 -3.48
N GLU A 312 -14.13 1.85 -4.70
CA GLU A 312 -14.77 1.36 -5.90
C GLU A 312 -13.77 1.27 -7.07
N SER A 313 -13.94 0.25 -7.91
CA SER A 313 -13.20 0.06 -9.17
C SER A 313 -14.15 -0.61 -10.16
N SER A 314 -14.20 -0.14 -11.40
CA SER A 314 -15.21 -0.65 -12.33
C SER A 314 -14.93 -2.10 -12.73
N ALA A 315 -16.00 -2.83 -13.06
CA ALA A 315 -15.91 -4.19 -13.56
C ALA A 315 -14.98 -4.29 -14.78
N GLU A 316 -15.07 -3.32 -15.69
CA GLU A 316 -14.27 -3.26 -16.90
C GLU A 316 -12.77 -3.06 -16.61
N ASP A 317 -12.44 -2.21 -15.63
CA ASP A 317 -11.04 -1.96 -15.24
C ASP A 317 -10.45 -3.21 -14.56
N VAL A 318 -11.23 -3.89 -13.71
CA VAL A 318 -10.85 -5.15 -13.06
C VAL A 318 -10.63 -6.26 -14.09
N GLU A 319 -11.56 -6.46 -15.03
CA GLU A 319 -11.42 -7.48 -16.07
C GLU A 319 -10.21 -7.21 -16.97
N LEU A 320 -9.96 -5.94 -17.32
CA LEU A 320 -8.80 -5.55 -18.09
C LEU A 320 -7.48 -5.78 -17.33
N ALA A 321 -7.44 -5.54 -16.02
CA ALA A 321 -6.28 -5.80 -15.18
C ALA A 321 -5.92 -7.29 -15.17
N VAL A 322 -6.91 -8.17 -15.03
CA VAL A 322 -6.72 -9.62 -15.08
C VAL A 322 -6.18 -10.06 -16.44
N ASP A 323 -6.72 -9.51 -17.53
CA ASP A 323 -6.26 -9.81 -18.89
C ASP A 323 -4.79 -9.41 -19.13
N VAL A 324 -4.39 -8.23 -18.63
CA VAL A 324 -3.01 -7.74 -18.71
C VAL A 324 -2.08 -8.57 -17.82
N LEU A 325 -2.49 -8.87 -16.60
CA LEU A 325 -1.75 -9.73 -15.67
C LEU A 325 -1.50 -11.11 -16.28
N ALA A 326 -2.53 -11.77 -16.80
CA ALA A 326 -2.41 -13.09 -17.41
C ALA A 326 -1.46 -13.09 -18.62
N ALA A 327 -1.54 -12.05 -19.46
CA ALA A 327 -0.66 -11.93 -20.62
C ALA A 327 0.81 -11.67 -20.23
N ALA A 328 1.05 -10.81 -19.22
CA ALA A 328 2.39 -10.56 -18.69
C ALA A 328 2.96 -11.80 -17.99
N LEU A 329 2.16 -12.50 -17.17
CA LEU A 329 2.55 -13.75 -16.53
C LEU A 329 2.97 -14.81 -17.56
N LYS A 330 2.20 -14.97 -18.64
CA LYS A 330 2.52 -15.88 -19.74
C LYS A 330 3.82 -15.53 -20.46
N ARG A 331 4.18 -14.25 -20.52
CA ARG A 331 5.42 -13.78 -21.15
C ARG A 331 6.65 -14.01 -20.26
N LEU A 332 6.46 -14.01 -18.94
CA LEU A 332 7.53 -14.16 -17.96
C LEU A 332 7.80 -15.61 -17.55
N THR A 333 6.85 -16.52 -17.79
CA THR A 333 6.90 -17.98 -17.57
C THR A 333 7.15 -18.78 -18.86
#